data_AF-A0A832IHZ7-F1
#
_entry.id   AF-A0A832IHZ7-F1
#
_cell.length_a   1.000
_cell.length_b   1.000
_cell.length_c   1.000
_cell.angle_alpha   90.00
_cell.angle_beta   90.00
_cell.angle_gamma   90.00
#
_symmetry.space_group_name_H-M   'P 1'
#
loop_
_entity.id
_entity.type
_entity.pdbx_description
1 polymer ?
#
loop_
_entity_poly.entity_id
_entity_poly.type
_entity_poly.pdbx_seq_one_letter_code
_entity_poly.pdbx_strand_id
1 'polypeptide(L)'
;MVSLFKYILNTVPRPILIKMSYWARPVLAFYLKGTNYTDPIDRRSFRKFLPYGYGTQRPNVLSPSTLSLERHRLLWLFLQNETDFFDASKPKKVLHMAPEQCFLKRFKKLKHINLITAD
;
A
#
# COMPACT_ATOMS: atom_id res chain seq x y z
N MET A 1 13.10 -20.15 -11.67
CA MET A 1 14.05 -19.03 -11.80
C MET A 1 13.76 -18.05 -10.67
N VAL A 2 14.68 -17.90 -9.71
CA VAL A 2 14.51 -16.96 -8.60
C VAL A 2 14.42 -15.57 -9.21
N SER A 3 13.25 -14.93 -9.15
CA SER A 3 13.07 -13.56 -9.62
C SER A 3 14.09 -12.68 -8.92
N LEU A 4 14.82 -11.83 -9.66
CA LEU A 4 15.75 -10.82 -9.10
C LEU A 4 15.11 -10.05 -7.92
N PHE A 5 13.79 -9.87 -7.99
CA PHE A 5 12.97 -9.29 -6.93
C PHE A 5 13.01 -10.07 -5.61
N LYS A 6 12.99 -11.41 -5.64
CA LYS A 6 13.10 -12.27 -4.46
C LYS A 6 14.46 -12.11 -3.78
N TYR A 7 15.52 -12.06 -4.56
CA TYR A 7 16.87 -11.90 -4.03
C TYR A 7 17.02 -10.55 -3.32
N ILE A 8 16.58 -9.47 -3.96
CA ILE A 8 16.62 -8.13 -3.34
C ILE A 8 15.83 -8.07 -2.02
N LEU A 9 14.64 -8.68 -1.97
CA LEU A 9 13.80 -8.68 -0.77
C LEU A 9 14.40 -9.44 0.42
N ASN A 10 15.18 -10.49 0.15
CA ASN A 10 15.73 -11.36 1.18
C ASN A 10 17.14 -10.93 1.63
N THR A 11 17.90 -10.28 0.75
CA THR A 11 19.30 -9.91 1.01
C THR A 11 19.45 -8.49 1.56
N VAL A 12 18.60 -7.55 1.15
CA VAL A 12 18.73 -6.14 1.54
C VAL A 12 17.96 -5.88 2.84
N PRO A 13 18.57 -5.23 3.85
CA PRO A 13 17.88 -4.84 5.08
C PRO A 13 16.63 -3.99 4.82
N ARG A 14 15.54 -4.29 5.54
CA ARG A 14 14.24 -3.64 5.39
C ARG A 14 14.30 -2.09 5.45
N PRO A 15 15.08 -1.44 6.34
CA PRO A 15 15.16 0.03 6.36
C PRO A 15 15.68 0.62 5.04
N ILE A 16 16.65 -0.06 4.42
CA ILE A 16 17.23 0.36 3.14
C ILE A 16 16.21 0.15 2.01
N LEU A 17 15.55 -1.02 1.98
CA LEU A 17 14.49 -1.31 1.02
C LEU A 17 13.38 -0.26 1.05
N ILE A 18 12.95 0.15 2.25
CA ILE A 18 11.90 1.17 2.40
C ILE A 18 12.36 2.51 1.81
N LYS A 19 13.59 2.95 2.11
CA LYS A 19 14.14 4.21 1.57
C LYS A 19 14.25 4.15 0.04
N MET A 20 14.79 3.07 -0.51
CA MET A 20 14.87 2.87 -1.96
C MET A 20 13.50 2.85 -2.64
N SER A 21 12.50 2.28 -1.97
CA SER A 21 11.15 2.18 -2.50
C SER A 21 10.52 3.54 -2.79
N TYR A 22 10.88 4.60 -2.04
CA TYR A 22 10.35 5.94 -2.30
C TYR A 22 10.73 6.46 -3.69
N TRP A 23 11.94 6.14 -4.14
CA TRP A 23 12.46 6.51 -5.46
C TRP A 23 11.99 5.55 -6.56
N ALA A 24 11.88 4.26 -6.25
CA ALA A 24 11.44 3.26 -7.23
C ALA A 24 9.95 3.39 -7.57
N ARG A 25 9.09 3.76 -6.61
CA ARG A 25 7.63 3.88 -6.78
C ARG A 25 7.18 4.67 -8.00
N PRO A 26 7.62 5.93 -8.25
CA PRO A 26 7.18 6.68 -9.43
C PRO A 26 7.57 5.98 -10.75
N VAL A 27 8.77 5.40 -10.81
CA VAL A 27 9.26 4.68 -12.00
C VAL A 27 8.44 3.41 -12.23
N LEU A 28 8.23 2.60 -11.18
CA LEU A 28 7.44 1.38 -11.25
C LEU A 28 5.99 1.67 -11.63
N ALA A 29 5.39 2.70 -11.03
CA ALA A 29 4.02 3.09 -11.32
C ALA A 29 3.84 3.57 -12.77
N PHE A 30 4.83 4.27 -13.32
CA PHE A 30 4.83 4.70 -14.71
C PHE A 30 4.99 3.51 -15.67
N TYR A 31 6.01 2.68 -15.46
CA TYR A 31 6.33 1.54 -16.33
C TYR A 31 5.21 0.49 -16.38
N LEU A 32 4.55 0.23 -15.24
CA LEU A 32 3.50 -0.78 -15.14
C LEU A 32 2.08 -0.23 -15.40
N LYS A 33 1.94 1.04 -15.80
CA LYS A 33 0.63 1.69 -16.05
C LYS A 33 -0.19 0.93 -17.09
N GLY A 34 -1.47 0.69 -16.79
CA GLY A 34 -2.41 -0.05 -17.63
C GLY A 34 -3.82 -0.04 -17.07
N THR A 35 -4.66 -0.98 -17.48
CA THR A 35 -6.10 -0.98 -17.14
C THR A 35 -6.60 -2.26 -16.48
N ASN A 36 -5.79 -3.31 -16.40
CA ASN A 36 -6.23 -4.63 -15.92
C ASN A 36 -6.48 -4.70 -14.41
N TYR A 37 -5.67 -4.00 -13.61
CA TYR A 37 -5.77 -4.01 -12.15
C TYR A 37 -5.82 -2.58 -11.62
N THR A 38 -6.80 -2.27 -10.79
CA THR A 38 -6.93 -0.96 -10.14
C THR A 38 -6.63 -1.08 -8.65
N ASP A 39 -5.78 -0.21 -8.15
CA ASP A 39 -5.55 -0.08 -6.71
C ASP A 39 -6.62 0.86 -6.11
N PRO A 40 -7.52 0.38 -5.24
CA PRO A 40 -8.59 1.22 -4.70
C PRO A 40 -8.08 2.35 -3.80
N ILE A 41 -6.85 2.24 -3.26
CA ILE A 41 -6.27 3.19 -2.30
C ILE A 41 -5.87 4.52 -2.97
N ASP A 42 -5.49 4.49 -4.24
CA ASP A 42 -5.13 5.69 -5.01
C ASP A 42 -5.80 5.78 -6.39
N ARG A 43 -6.66 4.82 -6.72
CA ARG A 43 -7.42 4.67 -7.97
C ARG A 43 -6.55 4.59 -9.22
N ARG A 44 -5.26 4.28 -9.09
CA ARG A 44 -4.39 4.08 -10.25
C ARG A 44 -4.55 2.67 -10.80
N SER A 45 -4.47 2.55 -12.12
CA SER A 45 -4.61 1.28 -12.83
C SER A 45 -3.28 0.85 -13.47
N PHE A 46 -3.08 -0.48 -13.51
CA PHE A 46 -1.84 -1.13 -13.88
C PHE A 46 -2.09 -2.36 -14.75
N ARG A 47 -1.13 -2.71 -15.61
CA ARG A 47 -1.19 -3.94 -16.43
C ARG A 47 -1.03 -5.19 -15.57
N LYS A 48 -0.21 -5.08 -14.51
CA LYS A 48 0.09 -6.13 -13.54
C LYS A 48 0.54 -5.53 -12.22
N PHE A 49 0.40 -6.31 -11.15
CA PHE A 49 1.01 -6.02 -9.86
C PHE A 49 2.32 -6.80 -9.71
N LEU A 50 3.20 -6.33 -8.83
CA LEU A 50 4.47 -7.01 -8.57
C LEU A 50 4.24 -8.27 -7.72
N PRO A 51 5.05 -9.32 -7.91
CA PRO A 51 5.03 -10.48 -7.02
C PRO A 51 5.58 -10.10 -5.64
N TYR A 52 5.11 -10.74 -4.57
CA TYR A 52 5.63 -10.51 -3.21
C TYR A 52 5.44 -11.76 -2.32
N GLY A 53 6.32 -11.91 -1.34
CA GLY A 53 6.33 -13.01 -0.37
C GLY A 53 7.75 -13.47 -0.05
N TYR A 54 8.06 -13.68 1.23
CA TYR A 54 9.40 -14.08 1.70
C TYR A 54 9.71 -15.55 1.40
N GLY A 55 8.75 -16.44 1.66
CA GLY A 55 8.85 -17.87 1.32
C GLY A 55 8.33 -18.13 -0.10
N THR A 56 7.00 -18.25 -0.20
CA THR A 56 6.27 -18.39 -1.47
C THR A 56 5.96 -17.02 -2.04
N GLN A 57 6.52 -16.72 -3.22
CA GLN A 57 6.18 -15.49 -3.93
C GLN A 57 4.86 -15.69 -4.65
N ARG A 58 3.89 -14.86 -4.29
CA ARG A 58 2.58 -14.84 -4.94
C ARG A 58 2.64 -13.82 -6.09
N PRO A 59 2.16 -14.16 -7.30
CA PRO A 59 2.10 -13.20 -8.40
C PRO A 59 1.00 -12.16 -8.17
N ASN A 60 1.14 -10.97 -8.76
CA ASN A 60 0.11 -9.93 -8.82
C ASN A 60 -0.45 -9.44 -7.46
N VAL A 61 0.41 -9.26 -6.46
CA VAL A 61 -0.03 -8.91 -5.10
C VAL A 61 0.32 -7.49 -4.68
N LEU A 62 1.53 -7.01 -5.02
CA LEU A 62 2.09 -5.75 -4.56
C LEU A 62 1.81 -4.62 -5.57
N SER A 63 1.08 -3.60 -5.14
CA SER A 63 0.74 -2.44 -5.97
C SER A 63 1.99 -1.60 -6.33
N PRO A 64 2.21 -1.23 -7.60
CA PRO A 64 3.35 -0.41 -8.00
C PRO A 64 3.38 0.99 -7.38
N SER A 65 2.22 1.60 -7.12
CA SER A 65 2.15 2.99 -6.64
C SER A 65 2.06 3.11 -5.12
N THR A 66 1.24 2.28 -4.47
CA THR A 66 1.04 2.35 -3.02
C THR A 66 1.95 1.42 -2.24
N LEU A 67 2.52 0.40 -2.90
CA LEU A 67 3.15 -0.77 -2.28
C LEU A 67 2.22 -1.50 -1.31
N SER A 68 0.91 -1.41 -1.55
CA SER A 68 -0.11 -2.14 -0.80
C SER A 68 -0.17 -3.61 -1.22
N LEU A 69 -0.61 -4.47 -0.30
CA LEU A 69 -0.94 -5.87 -0.53
C LEU A 69 -2.46 -6.04 -0.58
N GLU A 70 -2.92 -7.25 -0.90
CA GLU A 70 -4.35 -7.53 -1.04
C GLU A 70 -5.13 -7.19 0.23
N ARG A 71 -4.59 -7.57 1.40
CA ARG A 71 -5.23 -7.28 2.71
C ARG A 71 -5.41 -5.79 2.97
N HIS A 72 -4.46 -4.96 2.54
CA HIS A 72 -4.57 -3.51 2.71
C HIS A 72 -5.67 -2.98 1.78
N ARG A 73 -5.70 -3.43 0.53
CA ARG A 73 -6.75 -3.02 -0.42
C ARG A 73 -8.15 -3.47 0.04
N LEU A 74 -8.26 -4.66 0.62
CA LEU A 74 -9.49 -5.15 1.23
C LEU A 74 -9.93 -4.26 2.41
N LEU A 75 -9.02 -3.95 3.35
CA LEU A 75 -9.32 -3.06 4.47
C LEU A 75 -9.75 -1.67 3.98
N TRP A 76 -9.09 -1.12 2.97
CA TRP A 76 -9.48 0.16 2.38
C TRP A 76 -10.91 0.14 1.84
N LEU A 77 -11.27 -0.91 1.09
CA LEU A 77 -12.62 -1.09 0.56
C LEU A 77 -13.66 -1.25 1.69
N PHE A 78 -13.33 -1.99 2.75
CA PHE A 78 -14.18 -2.12 3.92
C PHE A 78 -14.42 -0.76 4.59
N LEU A 79 -13.37 0.01 4.87
CA LEU A 79 -13.48 1.34 5.44
C LEU A 79 -14.30 2.29 4.54
N GLN A 80 -14.23 2.10 3.22
CA GLN A 80 -14.94 2.93 2.26
C GLN A 80 -16.43 2.55 2.12
N ASN A 81 -16.75 1.26 2.08
CA ASN A 81 -18.07 0.77 1.70
C ASN A 81 -18.95 0.41 2.90
N GLU A 82 -18.32 -0.06 3.99
CA GLU A 82 -19.03 -0.65 5.14
C GLU A 82 -18.99 0.23 6.38
N THR A 83 -18.33 1.39 6.31
CA THR A 83 -18.18 2.29 7.47
C THR A 83 -18.30 3.75 7.07
N ASP A 84 -18.45 4.63 8.07
CA ASP A 84 -18.43 6.08 7.92
C ASP A 84 -17.03 6.68 8.14
N PHE A 85 -15.96 5.90 7.96
CA PHE A 85 -14.58 6.31 8.25
C PHE A 85 -14.14 7.55 7.47
N PHE A 86 -14.55 7.65 6.19
CA PHE A 86 -14.21 8.78 5.32
C PHE A 86 -15.26 9.90 5.31
N ASP A 87 -16.34 9.78 6.10
CA ASP A 87 -17.36 10.83 6.22
C ASP A 87 -16.83 12.01 7.04
N ALA A 88 -16.55 13.12 6.36
CA ALA A 88 -15.99 14.32 6.98
C ALA A 88 -16.95 15.00 7.97
N SER A 89 -18.25 14.70 7.92
CA SER A 89 -19.23 15.24 8.87
C SER A 89 -19.20 14.55 10.23
N LYS A 90 -18.50 13.41 10.35
CA LYS A 90 -18.46 12.58 11.55
C LYS A 90 -17.04 12.46 12.08
N PRO A 91 -16.57 13.43 12.90
CA PRO A 91 -15.21 13.43 13.43
C PRO A 91 -14.93 12.21 14.31
N LYS A 92 -13.71 11.67 14.21
CA LYS A 92 -13.31 10.43 14.89
C LYS A 92 -11.92 10.56 15.51
N LYS A 93 -11.71 9.87 16.64
CA LYS A 93 -10.36 9.57 17.17
C LYS A 93 -10.00 8.15 16.77
N VAL A 94 -8.88 7.98 16.08
CA VAL A 94 -8.47 6.68 15.51
C VAL A 94 -7.12 6.31 16.07
N LEU A 95 -7.03 5.14 16.72
CA LEU A 95 -5.77 4.50 17.07
C LEU A 95 -5.33 3.61 15.91
N HIS A 96 -4.20 3.92 15.30
CA HIS A 96 -3.59 3.15 14.24
C HIS A 96 -2.39 2.39 14.79
N MET A 97 -2.64 1.15 15.20
CA MET A 97 -1.62 0.23 15.68
C MET A 97 -0.78 -0.30 14.51
N ALA A 98 0.55 -0.36 14.68
CA ALA A 98 1.50 -0.80 13.66
C ALA A 98 1.21 -0.17 12.27
N PRO A 99 1.21 1.18 12.17
CA PRO A 99 0.67 1.91 11.05
C PRO A 99 1.21 1.48 9.68
N GLU A 100 0.32 1.04 8.79
CA GLU A 100 0.74 0.67 7.44
C GLU A 100 1.10 1.91 6.62
N GLN A 101 2.26 1.84 5.97
CA GLN A 101 2.83 2.94 5.19
C GLN A 101 1.90 3.45 4.07
N CYS A 102 1.06 2.57 3.49
CA CYS A 102 0.10 2.95 2.46
C CYS A 102 -1.04 3.83 2.99
N PHE A 103 -1.37 3.73 4.28
CA PHE A 103 -2.46 4.48 4.90
C PHE A 103 -1.99 5.67 5.70
N LEU A 104 -0.85 5.58 6.40
CA LEU A 104 -0.40 6.59 7.35
C LEU A 104 -0.45 8.03 6.79
N LYS A 105 0.14 8.25 5.61
CA LYS A 105 0.13 9.58 4.96
C LYS A 105 -1.25 10.01 4.46
N ARG A 106 -2.17 9.08 4.19
CA ARG A 106 -3.54 9.35 3.75
C ARG A 106 -4.42 9.69 4.94
N PHE A 107 -4.37 8.88 6.00
CA PHE A 107 -5.14 9.10 7.22
C PHE A 107 -4.72 10.42 7.90
N LYS A 108 -3.41 10.74 7.96
CA LYS A 108 -2.93 12.04 8.47
C LYS A 108 -3.43 13.26 7.67
N LYS A 109 -3.90 13.08 6.43
CA LYS A 109 -4.47 14.17 5.62
C LYS A 109 -5.96 14.39 5.86
N LEU A 110 -6.64 13.45 6.52
CA LEU A 110 -8.08 13.54 6.81
C LEU A 110 -8.28 14.47 8.00
N LYS A 111 -8.84 15.66 7.75
CA LYS A 111 -9.00 16.71 8.78
C LYS A 111 -10.00 16.33 9.88
N HIS A 112 -10.94 15.43 9.59
CA HIS A 112 -11.95 14.97 10.54
C HIS A 112 -11.46 13.83 11.43
N ILE A 113 -10.25 13.31 11.20
CA ILE A 113 -9.68 12.21 11.99
C ILE A 113 -8.54 12.75 12.86
N ASN A 114 -8.68 12.59 14.18
CA ASN A 114 -7.58 12.70 15.11
C ASN A 114 -6.86 11.34 15.19
N LEU A 115 -5.78 11.20 14.42
CA LEU A 115 -5.03 9.96 14.29
C LEU A 115 -3.93 9.87 15.36
N ILE A 116 -4.00 8.83 16.19
CA ILE A 116 -2.98 8.43 17.15
C ILE A 116 -2.31 7.17 16.61
N THR A 117 -0.97 7.12 16.60
CA THR A 117 -0.21 5.95 16.12
C THR A 117 0.53 5.29 17.26
N ALA A 118 0.67 3.96 17.22
CA ALA A 118 1.50 3.19 18.14
C ALA A 118 2.27 2.13 17.35
N ASP A 119 3.60 2.07 17.56
CA ASP A 119 4.55 1.15 16.90
C ASP A 119 5.03 0.08 17.89
#